data_AF-A0A7R8CJF6-F1
#
_entry.id   AF-A0A7R8CJF6-F1
#
_cell.length_a   1.000
_cell.length_b   1.000
_cell.length_c   1.000
_cell.angle_alpha   90.00
_cell.angle_beta   90.00
_cell.angle_gamma   90.00
#
_symmetry.space_group_name_H-M   'P 1'
#
loop_
_entity.id
_entity.type
_entity.pdbx_description
1 polymer ?
#
loop_
_entity_poly.entity_id
_entity_poly.type
_entity_poly.pdbx_seq_one_letter_code
_entity_poly.pdbx_strand_id
1 'polypeptide(L)'
;MRSVSQLSHNELEVYRRVRSFRKYVEDDISSRAKLLIDDDEFRACLKKCLKQLEASTNGFNKAVEIMHAIVMNLQRNPIGKYLHTAYLSALSEEFCETSEYKEVFQLLGFLEQTDLQKIINKIVEVAKDDDNLERSLSTHLTSLKNLKNNETPEEIIFESSSPEKIDKPIEFKTRLSRTQWQENLKENMMKERKKIASVYEGIRSDVLSCLHHYFIENLKPPTTLPFHEVKFFNNSASVKRHLIGDHRLSIQAALSYPGDYLENEDLMKVEKFEIPPILPDISIAFKLYSECGKLINLYDWLQCWLSVIKGENEKDEGNDNVLQARIITNF
;
A
#
# COMPACT_ATOMS: atom_id res chain seq x y z
N MET A 1 7.67 -19.95 -18.53
CA MET A 1 8.88 -19.51 -17.81
C MET A 1 9.98 -20.52 -18.05
N ARG A 2 11.17 -20.12 -18.52
CA ARG A 2 12.35 -21.01 -18.46
C ARG A 2 12.49 -21.47 -17.01
N SER A 3 12.64 -22.77 -16.79
CA SER A 3 12.88 -23.27 -15.43
C SER A 3 14.17 -22.63 -14.91
N VAL A 4 14.21 -22.24 -13.63
CA VAL A 4 15.41 -21.66 -12.97
C VAL A 4 16.67 -22.51 -13.21
N SER A 5 16.50 -23.81 -13.50
CA SER A 5 17.57 -24.74 -13.88
C SER A 5 18.28 -24.44 -15.22
N GLN A 6 17.69 -23.62 -16.09
CA GLN A 6 18.22 -23.28 -17.43
C GLN A 6 18.94 -21.93 -17.47
N LEU A 7 19.04 -21.22 -16.35
CA LEU A 7 19.69 -19.91 -16.30
C LEU A 7 21.20 -20.05 -16.53
N SER A 8 21.76 -19.13 -17.32
CA SER A 8 23.21 -19.00 -17.52
C SER A 8 23.87 -18.28 -16.35
N HIS A 9 25.19 -18.43 -16.19
CA HIS A 9 25.95 -17.75 -15.14
C HIS A 9 25.75 -16.22 -15.15
N ASN A 10 25.76 -15.60 -16.35
CA ASN A 10 25.53 -14.16 -16.50
C ASN A 10 24.12 -13.73 -16.04
N GLU A 11 23.11 -14.55 -16.28
CA GLU A 11 21.74 -14.28 -15.79
C GLU A 11 21.68 -14.41 -14.26
N LEU A 12 22.39 -15.39 -13.67
CA LEU A 12 22.48 -15.53 -12.21
C LEU A 12 23.19 -14.33 -11.57
N GLU A 13 24.23 -13.78 -12.20
CA GLU A 13 24.87 -12.55 -11.74
C GLU A 13 23.89 -11.37 -11.73
N VAL A 14 23.04 -11.23 -12.75
CA VAL A 14 22.02 -10.18 -12.78
C VAL A 14 21.08 -10.32 -11.58
N TYR A 15 20.64 -11.54 -11.26
CA TYR A 15 19.85 -11.80 -10.07
C TYR A 15 20.62 -11.52 -8.77
N ARG A 16 21.93 -11.82 -8.69
CA ARG A 16 22.78 -11.47 -7.54
C ARG A 16 22.95 -9.97 -7.34
N ARG A 17 22.87 -9.17 -8.41
CA ARG A 17 23.01 -7.70 -8.34
C ARG A 17 21.74 -6.99 -7.84
N VAL A 18 20.61 -7.68 -7.76
CA VAL A 18 19.33 -7.11 -7.31
C VAL A 18 19.42 -6.57 -5.88
N ARG A 19 18.83 -5.39 -5.64
CA ARG A 19 18.93 -4.66 -4.37
C ARG A 19 18.27 -5.42 -3.21
N SER A 20 17.10 -6.01 -3.43
CA SER A 20 16.42 -6.83 -2.42
C SER A 20 17.23 -8.07 -2.01
N PHE A 21 17.91 -8.73 -2.96
CA PHE A 21 18.77 -9.86 -2.66
C PHE A 21 20.01 -9.44 -1.87
N ARG A 22 20.61 -8.28 -2.18
CA ARG A 22 21.73 -7.76 -1.38
C ARG A 22 21.35 -7.55 0.08
N LYS A 23 20.20 -6.95 0.35
CA LYS A 23 19.68 -6.80 1.72
C LYS A 23 19.49 -8.16 2.40
N TYR A 24 18.90 -9.12 1.71
CA TYR A 24 18.71 -10.47 2.23
C TYR A 24 20.03 -11.19 2.58
N VAL A 25 21.07 -10.98 1.78
CA VAL A 25 22.42 -11.53 2.03
C VAL A 25 23.17 -10.77 3.11
N GLU A 26 22.85 -9.50 3.35
CA GLU A 26 23.36 -8.73 4.49
C GLU A 26 22.80 -9.26 5.81
N ASP A 27 21.54 -9.70 5.81
CA ASP A 27 20.88 -10.27 6.99
C ASP A 27 21.39 -11.70 7.33
N ASP A 28 21.79 -12.50 6.34
CA ASP A 28 22.25 -13.89 6.53
C ASP A 28 23.79 -14.04 6.41
N ILE A 29 24.48 -13.79 7.52
CA ILE A 29 25.95 -13.71 7.60
C ILE A 29 26.63 -15.07 7.37
N SER A 30 26.01 -16.19 7.75
CA SER A 30 26.64 -17.53 7.66
C SER A 30 26.57 -18.15 6.26
N SER A 31 25.49 -17.86 5.51
CA SER A 31 25.25 -18.42 4.17
C SER A 31 25.89 -17.58 3.05
N ARG A 32 26.33 -16.36 3.36
CA ARG A 32 26.76 -15.33 2.40
C ARG A 32 27.84 -15.78 1.43
N ALA A 33 28.90 -16.41 1.92
CA ALA A 33 30.01 -16.84 1.06
C ALA A 33 29.56 -17.91 0.05
N LYS A 34 28.70 -18.84 0.47
CA LYS A 34 28.25 -19.93 -0.40
C LYS A 34 27.24 -19.46 -1.44
N LEU A 35 26.30 -18.59 -1.06
CA LEU A 35 25.31 -18.01 -1.98
C LEU A 35 25.92 -17.11 -3.07
N LEU A 36 27.09 -16.50 -2.79
CA LEU A 36 27.80 -15.63 -3.72
C LEU A 36 28.79 -16.37 -4.63
N ILE A 37 29.30 -17.53 -4.20
CA ILE A 37 30.33 -18.29 -4.92
C ILE A 37 29.72 -19.47 -5.69
N ASP A 38 28.77 -20.18 -5.09
CA ASP A 38 28.14 -21.36 -5.67
C ASP A 38 26.84 -21.00 -6.42
N ASP A 39 26.78 -21.42 -7.68
CA ASP A 39 25.64 -21.20 -8.57
C ASP A 39 24.50 -22.18 -8.29
N ASP A 40 24.79 -23.40 -7.85
CA ASP A 40 23.78 -24.43 -7.62
C ASP A 40 23.01 -24.17 -6.32
N GLU A 41 23.71 -23.78 -5.25
CA GLU A 41 23.08 -23.31 -4.01
C GLU A 41 22.26 -22.03 -4.25
N PHE A 42 22.78 -21.09 -5.06
CA PHE A 42 22.05 -19.89 -5.43
C PHE A 42 20.76 -20.21 -6.22
N ARG A 43 20.79 -21.15 -7.17
CA ARG A 43 19.60 -21.60 -7.90
C ARG A 43 18.55 -22.20 -6.98
N ALA A 44 18.97 -23.00 -5.99
CA ALA A 44 18.06 -23.58 -5.00
C ALA A 44 17.42 -22.49 -4.13
N CYS A 45 18.22 -21.54 -3.65
CA CYS A 45 17.77 -20.38 -2.90
C CYS A 45 16.78 -19.54 -3.73
N LEU A 46 17.11 -19.22 -4.98
CA LEU A 46 16.26 -18.45 -5.89
C LEU A 46 14.92 -19.15 -6.12
N LYS A 47 14.91 -20.47 -6.34
CA LYS A 47 13.65 -21.24 -6.44
C LYS A 47 12.81 -21.13 -5.16
N LYS A 48 13.43 -21.22 -3.98
CA LYS A 48 12.73 -21.10 -2.69
C LYS A 48 12.16 -19.70 -2.51
N CYS A 49 12.95 -18.66 -2.75
CA CYS A 49 12.52 -17.27 -2.63
C CYS A 49 11.42 -16.92 -3.63
N LEU A 50 11.50 -17.38 -4.89
CA LEU A 50 10.45 -17.15 -5.88
C LEU A 50 9.13 -17.84 -5.50
N LYS A 51 9.18 -19.07 -4.97
CA LYS A 51 7.99 -19.75 -4.45
C LYS A 51 7.38 -19.00 -3.27
N GLN A 52 8.22 -18.50 -2.36
CA GLN A 52 7.77 -17.70 -1.22
C GLN A 52 7.16 -16.38 -1.68
N LEU A 53 7.77 -15.71 -2.66
CA LEU A 53 7.25 -14.49 -3.28
C LEU A 53 5.89 -14.75 -3.94
N GLU A 54 5.75 -15.87 -4.66
CA GLU A 54 4.48 -16.26 -5.28
C GLU A 54 3.40 -16.55 -4.25
N ALA A 55 3.70 -17.34 -3.21
CA ALA A 55 2.78 -17.59 -2.12
C ALA A 55 2.34 -16.30 -1.43
N SER A 56 3.28 -15.41 -1.12
CA SER A 56 2.98 -14.12 -0.49
C SER A 56 2.22 -13.17 -1.42
N THR A 57 2.51 -13.15 -2.72
CA THR A 57 1.75 -12.33 -3.68
C THR A 57 0.30 -12.82 -3.78
N ASN A 58 0.09 -14.13 -3.79
CA ASN A 58 -1.24 -14.72 -3.82
C ASN A 58 -2.00 -14.44 -2.51
N GLY A 59 -1.34 -14.60 -1.35
CA GLY A 59 -1.92 -14.25 -0.05
C GLY A 59 -2.28 -12.76 0.05
N PHE A 60 -1.40 -11.88 -0.45
CA PHE A 60 -1.65 -10.44 -0.51
C PHE A 60 -2.86 -10.10 -1.40
N ASN A 61 -2.90 -10.62 -2.64
CA ASN A 61 -4.00 -10.38 -3.55
C ASN A 61 -5.34 -10.84 -2.96
N LYS A 62 -5.39 -12.04 -2.37
CA LYS A 62 -6.58 -12.56 -1.68
C LYS A 62 -6.98 -11.68 -0.50
N ALA A 63 -6.02 -11.21 0.30
CA ALA A 63 -6.30 -10.33 1.42
C ALA A 63 -6.88 -8.98 0.97
N VAL A 64 -6.40 -8.41 -0.14
CA VAL A 64 -6.98 -7.19 -0.75
C VAL A 64 -8.39 -7.45 -1.27
N GLU A 65 -8.64 -8.60 -1.91
CA GLU A 65 -9.99 -8.97 -2.38
C GLU A 65 -10.98 -9.13 -1.23
N ILE A 66 -10.58 -9.80 -0.15
CA ILE A 66 -11.38 -9.94 1.07
C ILE A 66 -11.67 -8.56 1.68
N MET A 67 -10.65 -7.70 1.75
CA MET A 67 -10.82 -6.33 2.26
C MET A 67 -11.77 -5.51 1.38
N HIS A 68 -11.65 -5.59 0.06
CA HIS A 68 -12.57 -4.92 -0.86
C HIS A 68 -14.00 -5.43 -0.69
N ALA A 69 -14.19 -6.75 -0.56
CA ALA A 69 -15.50 -7.34 -0.30
C ALA A 69 -16.12 -6.82 1.01
N ILE A 70 -15.31 -6.60 2.04
CA ILE A 70 -15.75 -5.95 3.30
C ILE A 70 -16.18 -4.50 3.02
N VAL A 71 -15.28 -3.70 2.43
CA VAL A 71 -15.49 -2.26 2.19
C VAL A 71 -16.72 -2.00 1.32
N MET A 72 -16.99 -2.83 0.30
CA MET A 72 -18.17 -2.70 -0.57
C MET A 72 -19.50 -2.83 0.17
N ASN A 73 -19.53 -3.52 1.31
CA ASN A 73 -20.73 -3.66 2.13
C ASN A 73 -20.84 -2.55 3.21
N LEU A 74 -19.82 -1.70 3.33
CA LEU A 74 -19.78 -0.59 4.29
C LEU A 74 -20.24 0.71 3.62
N GLN A 75 -21.10 1.46 4.29
CA GLN A 75 -21.72 2.66 3.73
C GLN A 75 -20.73 3.81 3.46
N ARG A 76 -19.62 3.88 4.21
CA ARG A 76 -18.66 4.99 4.18
C ARG A 76 -17.50 4.82 3.20
N ASN A 77 -17.23 3.60 2.70
CA ASN A 77 -16.14 3.27 1.76
C ASN A 77 -14.80 4.02 2.01
N PRO A 78 -14.18 3.90 3.21
CA PRO A 78 -12.99 4.70 3.56
C PRO A 78 -11.77 4.41 2.67
N ILE A 79 -11.65 3.20 2.12
CA ILE A 79 -10.52 2.77 1.26
C ILE A 79 -10.83 2.98 -0.25
N GLY A 80 -12.01 3.54 -0.55
CA GLY A 80 -12.49 3.77 -1.91
C GLY A 80 -13.35 2.64 -2.46
N LYS A 81 -14.02 2.94 -3.59
CA LYS A 81 -15.03 2.05 -4.19
C LYS A 81 -14.44 0.96 -5.09
N TYR A 82 -13.20 1.13 -5.54
CA TYR A 82 -12.61 0.27 -6.56
C TYR A 82 -11.52 -0.62 -5.98
N LEU A 83 -11.35 -1.82 -6.52
CA LEU A 83 -10.31 -2.75 -6.09
C LEU A 83 -8.90 -2.14 -6.22
N HIS A 84 -8.65 -1.37 -7.29
CA HIS A 84 -7.33 -0.75 -7.49
C HIS A 84 -7.00 0.30 -6.42
N THR A 85 -7.98 1.02 -5.85
CA THR A 85 -7.69 1.99 -4.77
C THR A 85 -7.30 1.26 -3.50
N ALA A 86 -7.99 0.16 -3.18
CA ALA A 86 -7.62 -0.74 -2.09
C ALA A 86 -6.25 -1.38 -2.31
N TYR A 87 -5.92 -1.73 -3.55
CA TYR A 87 -4.61 -2.28 -3.89
C TYR A 87 -3.50 -1.24 -3.69
N LEU A 88 -3.70 0.01 -4.13
CA LEU A 88 -2.72 1.09 -3.97
C LEU A 88 -2.52 1.49 -2.51
N SER A 89 -3.60 1.54 -1.72
CA SER A 89 -3.49 1.83 -0.28
C SER A 89 -2.82 0.67 0.47
N ALA A 90 -3.11 -0.58 0.11
CA ALA A 90 -2.44 -1.75 0.69
C ALA A 90 -0.97 -1.87 0.30
N LEU A 91 -0.58 -1.37 -0.88
CA LEU A 91 0.81 -1.35 -1.34
C LEU A 91 1.63 -0.22 -0.67
N SER A 92 0.94 0.82 -0.19
CA SER A 92 1.55 1.87 0.62
C SER A 92 1.89 1.29 1.99
N GLU A 93 3.11 1.50 2.46
CA GLU A 93 3.57 0.95 3.74
C GLU A 93 2.61 1.38 4.87
N GLU A 94 2.40 0.48 5.84
CA GLU A 94 1.57 0.71 7.05
C GLU A 94 0.04 0.70 6.86
N PHE A 95 -0.51 -0.05 5.90
CA PHE A 95 -1.97 -0.18 5.72
C PHE A 95 -2.74 -0.49 7.02
N CYS A 96 -2.20 -1.36 7.90
CA CYS A 96 -2.83 -1.68 9.19
C CYS A 96 -2.83 -0.52 10.21
N GLU A 97 -1.97 0.49 10.03
CA GLU A 97 -1.89 1.65 10.93
C GLU A 97 -2.75 2.82 10.44
N THR A 98 -3.14 2.81 9.17
CA THR A 98 -3.97 3.85 8.54
C THR A 98 -5.25 4.11 9.32
N SER A 99 -5.67 5.38 9.35
CA SER A 99 -6.97 5.78 9.91
C SER A 99 -8.12 5.06 9.21
N GLU A 100 -7.98 4.85 7.90
CA GLU A 100 -8.96 4.20 7.03
C GLU A 100 -9.23 2.75 7.46
N TYR A 101 -8.18 1.99 7.76
CA TYR A 101 -8.31 0.62 8.28
C TYR A 101 -8.98 0.59 9.66
N LYS A 102 -8.59 1.50 10.56
CA LYS A 102 -9.22 1.61 11.90
C LYS A 102 -10.70 1.97 11.79
N GLU A 103 -11.06 2.86 10.86
CA GLU A 103 -12.46 3.18 10.57
C GLU A 103 -13.25 1.98 10.04
N VAL A 104 -12.67 1.15 9.17
CA VAL A 104 -13.31 -0.11 8.73
C VAL A 104 -13.59 -1.02 9.92
N PHE A 105 -12.60 -1.24 10.79
CA PHE A 105 -12.76 -2.10 11.96
C PHE A 105 -13.76 -1.54 12.99
N GLN A 106 -13.81 -0.22 13.17
CA GLN A 106 -14.84 0.43 13.98
C GLN A 106 -16.23 0.21 13.39
N LEU A 107 -16.41 0.44 12.09
CA LEU A 107 -17.69 0.25 11.41
C LEU A 107 -18.12 -1.22 11.43
N LEU A 108 -17.20 -2.17 11.24
CA LEU A 108 -17.47 -3.59 11.44
C LEU A 108 -17.87 -3.92 12.88
N GLY A 109 -17.27 -3.23 13.85
CA GLY A 109 -17.62 -3.31 15.26
C GLY A 109 -19.07 -2.87 15.56
N PHE A 110 -19.66 -1.99 14.75
CA PHE A 110 -21.04 -1.52 14.94
C PHE A 110 -22.10 -2.33 14.16
N LEU A 111 -21.70 -3.37 13.42
CA LEU A 111 -22.64 -4.12 12.58
C LEU A 111 -23.59 -5.02 13.36
N GLU A 112 -24.83 -5.09 12.88
CA GLU A 112 -25.84 -6.03 13.35
C GLU A 112 -25.55 -7.46 12.88
N GLN A 113 -26.09 -8.46 13.60
CA GLN A 113 -25.82 -9.88 13.37
C GLN A 113 -26.13 -10.35 11.94
N THR A 114 -27.21 -9.84 11.35
CA THR A 114 -27.62 -10.25 9.99
C THR A 114 -26.68 -9.70 8.91
N ASP A 115 -26.13 -8.50 9.10
CA ASP A 115 -25.22 -7.89 8.15
C ASP A 115 -23.80 -8.44 8.30
N LEU A 116 -23.36 -8.72 9.53
CA LEU A 116 -22.12 -9.45 9.79
C LEU A 116 -22.14 -10.82 9.11
N GLN A 117 -23.27 -11.54 9.20
CA GLN A 117 -23.42 -12.84 8.53
C GLN A 117 -23.35 -12.73 6.99
N LYS A 118 -23.94 -11.70 6.38
CA LYS A 118 -23.82 -11.45 4.93
C LYS A 118 -22.38 -11.18 4.53
N ILE A 119 -21.65 -10.38 5.32
CA ILE A 119 -20.25 -10.07 5.05
C ILE A 119 -19.40 -11.33 5.18
N ILE A 120 -19.56 -12.12 6.24
CA ILE A 120 -18.77 -13.35 6.41
C ILE A 120 -19.11 -14.37 5.31
N ASN A 121 -20.37 -14.51 4.89
CA ASN A 121 -20.72 -15.37 3.75
C ASN A 121 -20.02 -14.93 2.46
N LYS A 122 -19.96 -13.61 2.18
CA LYS A 122 -19.22 -13.07 1.03
C LYS A 122 -17.72 -13.28 1.15
N ILE A 123 -17.15 -13.16 2.35
CA ILE A 123 -15.73 -13.45 2.60
C ILE A 123 -15.45 -14.93 2.33
N VAL A 124 -16.30 -15.83 2.81
CA VAL A 124 -16.17 -17.28 2.58
C VAL A 124 -16.31 -17.62 1.08
N GLU A 125 -17.18 -16.92 0.35
CA GLU A 125 -17.29 -17.10 -1.10
C GLU A 125 -16.02 -16.69 -1.86
N VAL A 126 -15.33 -15.65 -1.40
CA VAL A 126 -14.07 -15.15 -1.97
C VAL A 126 -12.87 -15.98 -1.49
N ALA A 127 -12.93 -16.54 -0.28
CA ALA A 127 -11.84 -17.27 0.37
C ALA A 127 -11.80 -18.78 0.08
N LYS A 128 -12.56 -19.28 -0.91
CA LYS A 128 -12.68 -20.72 -1.26
C LYS A 128 -11.35 -21.48 -1.50
N ASP A 129 -10.25 -20.75 -1.68
CA ASP A 129 -8.93 -21.31 -1.94
C ASP A 129 -7.99 -21.29 -0.72
N ASP A 130 -8.41 -20.75 0.44
CA ASP A 130 -7.63 -20.74 1.70
C ASP A 130 -8.32 -21.54 2.81
N ASP A 131 -7.99 -22.84 2.86
CA ASP A 131 -8.48 -23.85 3.79
C ASP A 131 -8.56 -23.42 5.27
N ASN A 132 -7.61 -22.63 5.75
CA ASN A 132 -7.51 -22.28 7.18
C ASN A 132 -8.46 -21.13 7.57
N LEU A 133 -8.59 -20.12 6.70
CA LEU A 133 -9.48 -18.99 6.94
C LEU A 133 -10.93 -19.40 6.69
N GLU A 134 -11.18 -20.24 5.69
CA GLU A 134 -12.50 -20.81 5.42
C GLU A 134 -12.99 -21.68 6.59
N ARG A 135 -12.13 -22.52 7.18
CA ARG A 135 -12.50 -23.34 8.36
C ARG A 135 -12.80 -22.48 9.59
N SER A 136 -11.98 -21.49 9.90
CA SER A 136 -12.24 -20.60 11.04
C SER A 136 -13.53 -19.80 10.82
N LEU A 137 -13.70 -19.15 9.67
CA LEU A 137 -14.90 -18.35 9.39
C LEU A 137 -16.17 -19.20 9.25
N SER A 138 -16.09 -20.42 8.70
CA SER A 138 -17.24 -21.33 8.62
C SER A 138 -17.66 -21.84 10.00
N THR A 139 -16.72 -22.12 10.92
CA THR A 139 -17.07 -22.45 12.32
C THR A 139 -17.75 -21.27 13.01
N HIS A 140 -17.25 -20.04 12.84
CA HIS A 140 -17.91 -18.85 13.38
C HIS A 140 -19.27 -18.57 12.73
N LEU A 141 -19.44 -18.85 11.42
CA LEU A 141 -20.74 -18.80 10.74
C LEU A 141 -21.73 -19.83 11.29
N THR A 142 -21.29 -21.05 11.57
CA THR A 142 -22.15 -22.07 12.19
C THR A 142 -22.58 -21.65 13.59
N SER A 143 -21.66 -21.09 14.39
CA SER A 143 -21.98 -20.53 15.71
C SER A 143 -22.97 -19.35 15.63
N LEU A 144 -22.82 -18.46 14.63
CA LEU A 144 -23.76 -17.35 14.38
C LEU A 144 -25.14 -17.82 13.90
N LYS A 145 -25.21 -18.90 13.10
CA LYS A 145 -26.47 -19.53 12.68
C LYS A 145 -27.17 -20.22 13.85
N ASN A 146 -26.42 -20.91 14.70
CA ASN A 146 -26.96 -21.60 15.87
C ASN A 146 -27.53 -20.63 16.90
N LEU A 147 -26.96 -19.43 17.05
CA LEU A 147 -27.55 -18.37 17.87
C LEU A 147 -28.91 -17.89 17.34
N LYS A 148 -29.08 -17.85 16.02
CA LYS A 148 -30.35 -17.45 15.38
C LYS A 148 -31.42 -18.55 15.46
N ASN A 149 -31.01 -19.82 15.42
CA ASN A 149 -31.93 -20.95 15.60
C ASN A 149 -32.45 -21.06 17.06
N ASN A 150 -31.75 -20.48 18.03
CA ASN A 150 -32.27 -20.32 19.39
C ASN A 150 -33.25 -19.13 19.52
N GLU A 151 -33.43 -18.31 18.47
CA GLU A 151 -34.44 -17.24 18.41
C GLU A 151 -35.75 -17.67 17.73
N THR A 152 -35.79 -18.83 17.06
CA THR A 152 -37.04 -19.41 16.56
C THR A 152 -37.76 -20.14 17.70
N PRO A 153 -39.03 -19.81 18.02
CA PRO A 153 -39.80 -20.51 19.03
C PRO A 153 -40.26 -21.86 18.48
N GLU A 154 -39.34 -22.80 18.31
CA GLU A 154 -39.68 -24.19 18.02
C GLU A 154 -39.81 -24.94 19.33
N GLU A 155 -41.09 -25.09 19.72
CA GLU A 155 -41.67 -26.23 20.41
C GLU A 155 -40.83 -26.82 21.55
N ILE A 156 -41.12 -26.36 22.77
CA ILE A 156 -40.93 -27.17 23.97
C ILE A 156 -41.85 -28.39 23.81
N ILE A 157 -41.32 -29.43 23.17
CA ILE A 157 -41.85 -30.78 23.26
C ILE A 157 -41.75 -31.15 24.74
N PHE A 158 -42.92 -31.24 25.35
CA PHE A 158 -43.13 -31.84 26.65
C PHE A 158 -42.79 -33.32 26.55
N GLU A 159 -41.52 -33.68 26.74
CA GLU A 159 -41.12 -35.06 27.01
C GLU A 159 -40.85 -35.24 28.50
N SER A 160 -41.93 -35.57 29.17
CA SER A 160 -41.96 -36.32 30.42
C SER A 160 -41.24 -37.66 30.29
N SER A 161 -40.18 -37.85 31.08
CA SER A 161 -39.76 -39.10 31.79
C SER A 161 -38.28 -38.96 32.18
N SER A 162 -37.77 -39.25 33.38
CA SER A 162 -38.22 -39.93 34.59
C SER A 162 -37.23 -39.55 35.74
N PRO A 163 -37.27 -40.09 36.98
CA PRO A 163 -37.60 -39.30 38.16
C PRO A 163 -36.53 -39.39 39.26
N GLU A 164 -35.91 -38.29 39.67
CA GLU A 164 -35.17 -38.28 40.95
C GLU A 164 -35.57 -37.12 41.84
N LYS A 165 -36.03 -37.52 43.02
CA LYS A 165 -36.61 -36.73 44.09
C LYS A 165 -35.61 -35.68 44.59
N ILE A 166 -36.03 -34.41 44.58
CA ILE A 166 -35.56 -33.44 45.57
C ILE A 166 -36.77 -32.66 46.07
N ASP A 167 -37.23 -33.05 47.25
CA ASP A 167 -38.24 -32.38 48.05
C ASP A 167 -37.84 -30.93 48.33
N LYS A 168 -38.57 -29.98 47.74
CA LYS A 168 -38.82 -28.67 48.34
C LYS A 168 -40.29 -28.34 48.12
N PRO A 169 -41.06 -27.99 49.16
CA PRO A 169 -42.46 -27.66 49.00
C PRO A 169 -42.56 -26.39 48.15
N ILE A 170 -43.25 -26.51 47.02
CA ILE A 170 -43.63 -25.38 46.17
C ILE A 170 -44.63 -24.57 47.00
N GLU A 171 -44.15 -23.54 47.69
CA GLU A 171 -45.02 -22.48 48.20
C GLU A 171 -45.62 -21.77 46.99
N PHE A 172 -46.86 -22.14 46.63
CA PHE A 172 -47.74 -21.33 45.79
C PHE A 172 -48.12 -20.06 46.54
N LYS A 173 -47.17 -19.14 46.74
CA LYS A 173 -47.46 -17.79 47.21
C LYS A 173 -47.73 -16.89 46.02
N THR A 174 -48.94 -16.33 46.07
CA THR A 174 -49.48 -15.22 45.27
C THR A 174 -49.74 -15.51 43.79
N ARG A 175 -51.03 -15.47 43.41
CA ARG A 175 -51.45 -15.23 42.02
C ARG A 175 -50.85 -13.88 41.61
N LEU A 176 -49.71 -13.91 40.92
CA LEU A 176 -49.12 -12.72 40.31
C LEU A 176 -50.18 -12.06 39.43
N SER A 177 -50.37 -10.75 39.58
CA SER A 177 -51.26 -10.00 38.70
C SER A 177 -50.79 -10.16 37.25
N ARG A 178 -51.72 -10.22 36.29
CA ARG A 178 -51.41 -10.34 34.85
C ARG A 178 -50.35 -9.32 34.39
N THR A 179 -50.32 -8.15 35.02
CA THR A 179 -49.32 -7.09 34.78
C THR A 179 -47.93 -7.43 35.30
N GLN A 180 -47.80 -7.99 36.50
CA GLN A 180 -46.53 -8.45 37.09
C GLN A 180 -45.93 -9.63 36.32
N TRP A 181 -46.78 -10.52 35.80
CA TRP A 181 -46.33 -11.61 34.93
C TRP A 181 -45.81 -11.10 33.58
N GLN A 182 -46.48 -10.10 32.98
CA GLN A 182 -46.01 -9.44 31.75
C GLN A 182 -44.70 -8.68 31.97
N GLU A 183 -44.52 -8.03 33.12
CA GLU A 183 -43.26 -7.36 33.49
C GLU A 183 -42.13 -8.38 33.68
N ASN A 184 -42.36 -9.47 34.39
CA ASN A 184 -41.36 -10.53 34.57
C ASN A 184 -40.96 -11.21 33.24
N LEU A 185 -41.90 -11.40 32.31
CA LEU A 185 -41.58 -11.87 30.96
C LEU A 185 -40.74 -10.85 30.19
N LYS A 186 -41.10 -9.57 30.22
CA LYS A 186 -40.29 -8.52 29.58
C LYS A 186 -38.89 -8.45 30.18
N GLU A 187 -38.76 -8.56 31.50
CA GLU A 187 -37.46 -8.60 32.17
C GLU A 187 -36.63 -9.83 31.80
N ASN A 188 -37.24 -11.02 31.76
CA ASN A 188 -36.54 -12.24 31.37
C ASN A 188 -36.12 -12.20 29.90
N MET A 189 -36.99 -11.71 29.00
CA MET A 189 -36.65 -11.49 27.59
C MET A 189 -35.53 -10.44 27.44
N MET A 190 -35.52 -9.38 28.27
CA MET A 190 -34.41 -8.42 28.27
C MET A 190 -33.11 -9.03 28.81
N LYS A 191 -33.17 -9.88 29.84
CA LYS A 191 -31.99 -10.58 30.38
C LYS A 191 -31.42 -11.58 29.38
N GLU A 192 -32.29 -12.33 28.69
CA GLU A 192 -31.88 -13.23 27.61
C GLU A 192 -31.33 -12.48 26.41
N ARG A 193 -31.96 -11.39 25.97
CA ARG A 193 -31.42 -10.51 24.93
C ARG A 193 -30.06 -9.92 25.30
N LYS A 194 -29.84 -9.55 26.57
CA LYS A 194 -28.53 -9.09 27.05
C LYS A 194 -27.48 -10.21 27.04
N LYS A 195 -27.87 -11.45 27.37
CA LYS A 195 -26.98 -12.61 27.26
C LYS A 195 -26.64 -12.92 25.79
N ILE A 196 -27.63 -12.94 24.90
CA ILE A 196 -27.44 -13.16 23.45
C ILE A 196 -26.59 -12.04 22.85
N ALA A 197 -26.84 -10.78 23.23
CA ALA A 197 -26.02 -9.65 22.85
C ALA A 197 -24.57 -9.79 23.37
N SER A 198 -24.38 -10.30 24.59
CA SER A 198 -23.05 -10.56 25.15
C SER A 198 -22.31 -11.70 24.43
N VAL A 199 -23.01 -12.76 24.02
CA VAL A 199 -22.42 -13.86 23.25
C VAL A 199 -22.12 -13.42 21.82
N TYR A 200 -23.01 -12.62 21.21
CA TYR A 200 -22.79 -12.02 19.90
C TYR A 200 -21.61 -11.03 19.90
N GLU A 201 -21.46 -10.20 20.95
CA GLU A 201 -20.30 -9.33 21.12
C GLU A 201 -19.00 -10.14 21.20
N GLY A 202 -19.01 -11.27 21.93
CA GLY A 202 -17.89 -12.20 22.00
C GLY A 202 -17.51 -12.76 20.62
N ILE A 203 -18.47 -13.32 19.89
CA ILE A 203 -18.22 -13.89 18.55
C ILE A 203 -17.79 -12.80 17.56
N ARG A 204 -18.34 -11.59 17.64
CA ARG A 204 -17.91 -10.46 16.79
C ARG A 204 -16.48 -10.05 17.10
N SER A 205 -16.09 -9.96 18.36
CA SER A 205 -14.71 -9.71 18.76
C SER A 205 -13.76 -10.80 18.26
N ASP A 206 -14.17 -12.07 18.34
CA ASP A 206 -13.37 -13.21 17.87
C ASP A 206 -13.19 -13.18 16.35
N VAL A 207 -14.26 -12.92 15.58
CA VAL A 207 -14.20 -12.77 14.12
C VAL A 207 -13.33 -11.59 13.72
N LEU A 208 -13.47 -10.44 14.41
CA LEU A 208 -12.63 -9.27 14.14
C LEU A 208 -11.17 -9.55 14.46
N SER A 209 -10.88 -10.27 15.54
CA SER A 209 -9.52 -10.65 15.92
C SER A 209 -8.91 -11.62 14.89
N CYS A 210 -9.68 -12.59 14.41
CA CYS A 210 -9.26 -13.51 13.35
C CYS A 210 -8.96 -12.77 12.05
N LEU A 211 -9.85 -11.88 11.62
CA LEU A 211 -9.65 -11.05 10.42
C LEU A 211 -8.44 -10.14 10.58
N HIS A 212 -8.30 -9.49 11.74
CA HIS A 212 -7.17 -8.61 12.03
C HIS A 212 -5.83 -9.36 11.99
N HIS A 213 -5.77 -10.55 12.57
CA HIS A 213 -4.57 -11.39 12.53
C HIS A 213 -4.23 -11.82 11.11
N TYR A 214 -5.23 -12.29 10.35
CA TYR A 214 -5.06 -12.66 8.94
C TYR A 214 -4.55 -11.49 8.09
N PHE A 215 -5.08 -10.29 8.31
CA PHE A 215 -4.66 -9.08 7.63
C PHE A 215 -3.23 -8.67 8.00
N ILE A 216 -2.83 -8.73 9.26
CA ILE A 216 -1.44 -8.45 9.67
C ILE A 216 -0.45 -9.41 9.01
N GLU A 217 -0.81 -10.69 8.88
CA GLU A 217 0.08 -11.68 8.27
C GLU A 217 0.18 -11.51 6.75
N ASN A 218 -0.95 -11.26 6.06
CA ASN A 218 -1.02 -11.32 4.61
C ASN A 218 -1.01 -9.97 3.87
N LEU A 219 -1.36 -8.84 4.51
CA LEU A 219 -1.30 -7.49 3.89
C LEU A 219 0.07 -6.83 3.99
N LYS A 220 1.12 -7.57 4.37
CA LYS A 220 2.48 -7.03 4.26
C LYS A 220 2.82 -6.81 2.79
N PRO A 221 3.33 -5.63 2.41
CA PRO A 221 3.59 -5.35 1.01
C PRO A 221 4.67 -6.33 0.51
N PRO A 222 4.44 -7.01 -0.63
CA PRO A 222 5.36 -8.02 -1.16
C PRO A 222 6.71 -7.42 -1.60
N THR A 223 6.83 -6.09 -1.61
CA THR A 223 8.08 -5.32 -1.82
C THR A 223 9.11 -5.52 -0.70
N THR A 224 8.69 -6.02 0.46
CA THR A 224 9.60 -6.34 1.57
C THR A 224 10.35 -7.66 1.37
N LEU A 225 9.89 -8.51 0.45
CA LEU A 225 10.49 -9.81 0.19
C LEU A 225 11.69 -9.74 -0.78
N PRO A 226 12.63 -10.70 -0.68
CA PRO A 226 13.71 -10.82 -1.65
C PRO A 226 13.17 -11.14 -3.04
N PHE A 227 13.82 -10.58 -4.07
CA PHE A 227 13.48 -10.73 -5.49
C PHE A 227 12.11 -10.20 -5.92
N HIS A 228 11.50 -9.28 -5.16
CA HIS A 228 10.23 -8.67 -5.57
C HIS A 228 10.33 -7.92 -6.90
N GLU A 229 11.51 -7.42 -7.28
CA GLU A 229 11.77 -6.70 -8.54
C GLU A 229 11.53 -7.56 -9.80
N VAL A 230 11.48 -8.89 -9.65
CA VAL A 230 11.17 -9.81 -10.76
C VAL A 230 9.69 -9.70 -11.16
N LYS A 231 8.81 -9.40 -10.21
CA LYS A 231 7.36 -9.26 -10.44
C LYS A 231 6.89 -7.81 -10.44
N PHE A 232 7.48 -6.98 -9.58
CA PHE A 232 7.06 -5.59 -9.36
C PHE A 232 8.03 -4.62 -10.04
N PHE A 233 7.45 -3.66 -10.76
CA PHE A 233 8.21 -2.62 -11.45
C PHE A 233 8.18 -1.32 -10.66
N ASN A 234 9.34 -0.86 -10.20
CA ASN A 234 9.44 0.34 -9.34
C ASN A 234 9.88 1.61 -10.08
N ASN A 235 10.38 1.53 -11.32
CA ASN A 235 10.94 2.70 -12.03
C ASN A 235 9.85 3.55 -12.71
N SER A 236 8.94 4.09 -11.90
CA SER A 236 7.85 4.95 -12.37
C SER A 236 8.36 6.25 -12.98
N ALA A 237 9.45 6.82 -12.44
CA ALA A 237 10.02 8.09 -12.91
C ALA A 237 10.51 8.00 -14.37
N SER A 238 11.22 6.93 -14.73
CA SER A 238 11.67 6.74 -16.12
C SER A 238 10.48 6.57 -17.05
N VAL A 239 9.53 5.69 -16.72
CA VAL A 239 8.34 5.46 -17.57
C VAL A 239 7.53 6.75 -17.74
N LYS A 240 7.35 7.51 -16.65
CA LYS A 240 6.64 8.79 -16.68
C LYS A 240 7.31 9.80 -17.61
N ARG A 241 8.65 9.91 -17.56
CA ARG A 241 9.40 10.81 -18.46
C ARG A 241 9.23 10.42 -19.93
N HIS A 242 9.31 9.13 -20.24
CA HIS A 242 9.17 8.64 -21.62
C HIS A 242 7.73 8.75 -22.14
N LEU A 243 6.73 8.59 -21.28
CA LEU A 243 5.32 8.59 -21.68
C LEU A 243 4.74 10.02 -21.80
N ILE A 244 5.04 10.90 -20.85
CA ILE A 244 4.48 12.27 -20.80
C ILE A 244 5.28 13.22 -21.71
N GLY A 245 6.61 13.07 -21.75
CA GLY A 245 7.47 13.87 -22.62
C GLY A 245 7.48 15.37 -22.27
N ASP A 246 8.06 15.72 -21.12
CA ASP A 246 8.15 17.11 -20.65
C ASP A 246 9.31 17.90 -21.29
N HIS A 247 9.23 18.12 -22.61
CA HIS A 247 10.26 18.81 -23.40
C HIS A 247 10.54 20.24 -22.93
N ARG A 248 9.50 21.03 -22.60
CA ARG A 248 9.68 22.41 -22.13
C ARG A 248 10.47 22.49 -20.83
N LEU A 249 10.13 21.65 -19.86
CA LEU A 249 10.86 21.59 -18.59
C LEU A 249 12.29 21.10 -18.81
N SER A 250 12.51 20.15 -19.72
CA SER A 250 13.86 19.69 -20.07
C SER A 250 14.71 20.80 -20.69
N ILE A 251 14.17 21.57 -21.63
CA ILE A 251 14.89 22.70 -22.26
C ILE A 251 15.16 23.78 -21.23
N GLN A 252 14.16 24.16 -20.42
CA GLN A 252 14.34 25.15 -19.37
C GLN A 252 15.39 24.71 -18.34
N ALA A 253 15.35 23.44 -17.91
CA ALA A 253 16.34 22.89 -17.01
C ALA A 253 17.74 22.86 -17.63
N ALA A 254 17.87 22.50 -18.91
CA ALA A 254 19.16 22.51 -19.62
C ALA A 254 19.74 23.92 -19.79
N LEU A 255 18.90 24.91 -20.08
CA LEU A 255 19.34 26.31 -20.19
C LEU A 255 19.67 26.92 -18.83
N SER A 256 18.92 26.57 -17.77
CA SER A 256 19.20 27.04 -16.40
C SER A 256 20.38 26.34 -15.73
N TYR A 257 20.53 25.03 -15.93
CA TYR A 257 21.51 24.15 -15.28
C TYR A 257 22.24 23.29 -16.32
N PRO A 258 23.13 23.88 -17.14
CA PRO A 258 23.89 23.12 -18.13
C PRO A 258 24.89 22.14 -17.49
N GLY A 259 25.32 22.39 -16.24
CA GLY A 259 26.25 21.52 -15.51
C GLY A 259 25.73 20.09 -15.32
N ASP A 260 24.43 19.92 -15.09
CA ASP A 260 23.79 18.60 -14.89
C ASP A 260 23.84 17.72 -16.14
N TYR A 261 23.96 18.33 -17.33
CA TYR A 261 23.99 17.62 -18.62
C TYR A 261 25.40 17.48 -19.19
N LEU A 262 26.29 18.44 -18.89
CA LEU A 262 27.67 18.46 -19.37
C LEU A 262 28.66 17.78 -18.41
N GLU A 263 28.20 17.36 -17.23
CA GLU A 263 28.98 16.65 -16.20
C GLU A 263 30.27 17.39 -15.77
N ASN A 264 30.28 18.72 -15.89
CA ASN A 264 31.42 19.57 -15.51
C ASN A 264 31.28 20.06 -14.06
N GLU A 265 32.26 19.76 -13.21
CA GLU A 265 32.23 20.11 -11.78
C GLU A 265 32.14 21.62 -11.50
N ASP A 266 32.77 22.45 -12.35
CA ASP A 266 32.77 23.91 -12.17
C ASP A 266 31.41 24.56 -12.53
N LEU A 267 30.64 23.91 -13.41
CA LEU A 267 29.30 24.34 -13.79
C LEU A 267 28.22 23.87 -12.81
N MET A 268 28.46 22.76 -12.11
CA MET A 268 27.53 22.23 -11.09
C MET A 268 27.54 23.02 -9.78
N LYS A 269 28.61 23.79 -9.52
CA LYS A 269 28.75 24.64 -8.32
C LYS A 269 28.05 25.99 -8.45
N VAL A 270 27.54 26.34 -9.63
CA VAL A 270 26.95 27.66 -9.91
C VAL A 270 25.57 27.76 -9.26
N GLU A 271 25.38 28.77 -8.41
CA GLU A 271 24.09 29.01 -7.77
C GLU A 271 23.02 29.50 -8.78
N LYS A 272 21.73 29.36 -8.41
CA LYS A 272 20.59 29.63 -9.30
C LYS A 272 20.56 31.05 -9.88
N PHE A 273 21.05 32.02 -9.13
CA PHE A 273 21.04 33.44 -9.47
C PHE A 273 22.40 33.95 -9.96
N GLU A 274 23.43 33.10 -9.98
CA GLU A 274 24.74 33.48 -10.46
C GLU A 274 24.84 33.25 -11.97
N ILE A 275 25.44 34.23 -12.65
CA ILE A 275 25.74 34.19 -14.09
C ILE A 275 27.26 34.30 -14.27
N PRO A 276 28.04 33.25 -13.99
CA PRO A 276 29.47 33.26 -14.26
C PRO A 276 29.76 33.17 -15.77
N PRO A 277 30.90 33.71 -16.24
CA PRO A 277 31.31 33.65 -17.65
C PRO A 277 31.64 32.23 -18.15
N ILE A 278 31.69 31.24 -17.24
CA ILE A 278 31.97 29.84 -17.53
C ILE A 278 30.76 29.15 -18.18
N LEU A 279 29.56 29.72 -18.04
CA LEU A 279 28.33 29.18 -18.63
C LEU A 279 28.35 29.25 -20.17
N PRO A 280 27.68 28.31 -20.87
CA PRO A 280 27.44 28.42 -22.30
C PRO A 280 26.69 29.71 -22.65
N ASP A 281 27.04 30.33 -23.78
CA ASP A 281 26.45 31.61 -24.20
C ASP A 281 24.92 31.62 -24.22
N ILE A 282 24.31 30.51 -24.67
CA ILE A 282 22.85 30.37 -24.74
C ILE A 282 22.20 30.31 -23.36
N SER A 283 22.89 29.74 -22.37
CA SER A 283 22.44 29.72 -20.97
C SER A 283 22.57 31.10 -20.33
N ILE A 284 23.64 31.83 -20.63
CA ILE A 284 23.82 33.23 -20.18
C ILE A 284 22.70 34.10 -20.76
N ALA A 285 22.47 34.01 -22.07
CA ALA A 285 21.39 34.73 -22.75
C ALA A 285 20.01 34.40 -22.16
N PHE A 286 19.73 33.13 -21.88
CA PHE A 286 18.47 32.70 -21.27
C PHE A 286 18.28 33.19 -19.82
N LYS A 287 19.34 33.21 -19.01
CA LYS A 287 19.29 33.76 -17.64
C LYS A 287 19.04 35.27 -17.67
N LEU A 288 19.78 36.02 -18.49
CA LEU A 288 19.55 37.45 -18.68
C LEU A 288 18.14 37.77 -19.20
N TYR A 289 17.63 36.95 -20.13
CA TYR A 289 16.25 37.03 -20.62
C TYR A 289 15.24 36.85 -19.47
N SER A 290 15.48 35.88 -18.57
CA SER A 290 14.58 35.55 -17.47
C SER A 290 14.53 36.64 -16.38
N GLU A 291 15.58 37.44 -16.26
CA GLU A 291 15.64 38.62 -15.38
C GLU A 291 14.97 39.85 -16.00
N CYS A 292 14.86 39.88 -17.33
CA CYS A 292 14.18 40.95 -18.05
C CYS A 292 12.65 40.80 -17.98
N GLY A 293 11.97 41.94 -18.09
CA GLY A 293 10.51 41.99 -18.16
C GLY A 293 9.95 41.58 -19.54
N LYS A 294 8.69 41.92 -19.78
CA LYS A 294 7.95 41.57 -21.01
C LYS A 294 8.56 42.11 -22.32
N LEU A 295 9.30 43.22 -22.24
CA LEU A 295 9.96 43.86 -23.38
C LEU A 295 11.45 43.98 -23.07
N ILE A 296 12.28 43.63 -24.05
CA ILE A 296 13.74 43.63 -23.92
C ILE A 296 14.31 44.61 -24.94
N ASN A 297 15.08 45.58 -24.45
CA ASN A 297 15.89 46.42 -25.33
C ASN A 297 17.12 45.62 -25.76
N LEU A 298 17.27 45.40 -27.06
CA LEU A 298 18.36 44.58 -27.63
C LEU A 298 19.74 45.18 -27.33
N TYR A 299 19.86 46.50 -27.30
CA TYR A 299 21.13 47.15 -27.02
C TYR A 299 21.57 46.93 -25.57
N ASP A 300 20.68 47.18 -24.62
CA ASP A 300 20.98 47.01 -23.19
C ASP A 300 21.26 45.54 -22.86
N TRP A 301 20.50 44.62 -23.45
CA TRP A 301 20.71 43.18 -23.27
C TRP A 301 22.07 42.71 -23.83
N LEU A 302 22.49 43.22 -24.99
CA LEU A 302 23.81 42.96 -25.56
C LEU A 302 24.92 43.49 -24.66
N GLN A 303 24.77 44.71 -24.13
CA GLN A 303 25.75 45.28 -23.19
C GLN A 303 25.85 44.48 -21.89
N CYS A 304 24.72 44.03 -21.33
CA CYS A 304 24.70 43.14 -20.17
C CYS A 304 25.43 41.81 -20.45
N TRP A 305 25.19 41.18 -21.60
CA TRP A 305 25.86 39.94 -21.98
C TRP A 305 27.37 40.13 -22.19
N LEU A 306 27.78 41.21 -22.85
CA LEU A 306 29.21 41.56 -23.01
C LEU A 306 29.88 41.80 -21.66
N SER A 307 29.20 42.45 -20.72
CA SER A 307 29.71 42.68 -19.36
C SER A 307 29.95 41.36 -18.61
N VAL A 308 29.02 40.41 -18.72
CA VAL A 308 29.16 39.08 -18.10
C VAL A 308 30.34 38.30 -18.68
N ILE A 309 30.53 38.31 -20.01
CA ILE A 309 31.58 37.53 -20.68
C ILE A 309 32.96 38.15 -20.55
N LYS A 310 33.06 39.48 -20.71
CA LYS A 310 34.34 40.18 -20.57
C LYS A 310 34.82 40.17 -19.12
N GLY A 311 33.90 40.08 -18.15
CA GLY A 311 34.24 40.13 -16.73
C GLY A 311 35.11 41.35 -16.40
N GLU A 312 36.07 41.21 -15.49
CA GLU A 312 37.05 42.26 -15.17
C GLU A 312 38.20 42.40 -16.22
N ASN A 313 38.20 41.63 -17.31
CA ASN A 313 39.28 41.64 -18.30
C ASN A 313 39.01 42.64 -19.43
N GLU A 314 39.17 43.93 -19.15
CA GLU A 314 38.91 45.07 -20.06
C GLU A 314 39.88 45.24 -21.26
N LYS A 315 40.58 44.21 -21.76
CA LYS A 315 41.74 44.44 -22.66
C LYS A 315 41.75 43.75 -24.03
N ASP A 316 40.60 43.44 -24.64
CA ASP A 316 40.55 42.93 -26.02
C ASP A 316 39.51 43.64 -26.89
N GLU A 317 39.82 44.86 -27.34
CA GLU A 317 39.01 45.65 -28.29
C GLU A 317 38.92 45.02 -29.70
N GLY A 318 39.74 43.99 -29.99
CA GLY A 318 39.75 43.28 -31.28
C GLY A 318 38.73 42.15 -31.43
N ASN A 319 38.10 41.71 -30.34
CA ASN A 319 37.19 40.55 -30.33
C ASN A 319 35.70 40.90 -30.37
N ASP A 320 35.37 42.20 -30.39
CA ASP A 320 33.99 42.68 -30.26
C ASP A 320 33.08 42.24 -31.41
N ASN A 321 33.61 42.15 -32.64
CA ASN A 321 32.85 41.66 -33.78
C ASN A 321 32.51 40.16 -33.67
N VAL A 322 33.40 39.36 -33.06
CA VAL A 322 33.18 37.91 -32.86
C VAL A 322 32.20 37.68 -31.72
N LEU A 323 32.30 38.48 -30.64
CA LEU A 323 31.37 38.45 -29.52
C LEU A 323 29.96 38.88 -29.96
N GLN A 324 29.85 39.92 -30.80
CA GLN A 324 28.59 40.33 -31.42
C GLN A 324 28.02 39.22 -32.32
N ALA A 325 28.85 38.54 -33.11
CA ALA A 325 28.39 37.40 -33.92
C ALA A 325 27.84 36.26 -33.05
N ARG A 326 28.48 35.95 -31.91
CA ARG A 326 28.04 34.91 -30.97
C ARG A 326 26.67 35.21 -30.35
N ILE A 327 26.42 36.44 -29.89
CA ILE A 327 25.09 36.76 -29.34
C ILE A 327 24.02 36.75 -30.43
N ILE A 328 24.33 37.19 -31.65
CA ILE A 328 23.39 37.13 -32.79
C ILE A 328 23.03 35.69 -33.15
N THR A 329 23.97 34.75 -33.06
CA THR A 329 23.68 33.32 -33.30
C THR A 329 22.84 32.67 -32.20
N ASN A 330 22.79 33.26 -31.01
CA ASN A 330 21.95 32.77 -29.91
C ASN A 330 20.52 33.37 -29.93
N PHE A 331 20.26 34.31 -30.84
CA PHE A 331 18.96 34.95 -31.06
C PHE A 331 18.09 34.14 -32.02
#